data_AF-A0A3N5QR31-F1
#
_entry.id   AF-A0A3N5QR31-F1
#
_cell.length_a   1.000
_cell.length_b   1.000
_cell.length_c   1.000
_cell.angle_alpha   90.00
_cell.angle_beta   90.00
_cell.angle_gamma   90.00
#
_symmetry.space_group_name_H-M   'P 1'
#
loop_
_entity.id
_entity.type
_entity.pdbx_description
1 polymer ?
#
loop_
_entity_poly.entity_id
_entity_poly.type
_entity_poly.pdbx_seq_one_letter_code
_entity_poly.pdbx_strand_id
1 'polypeptide(L)' 'MDQELMKMLKYLRLSGLLSNFDLFLEKAKNEDLSHVRLLRHIIEEEYKLKMENARKMKLCRAKIPEKWLME' A
#
# COMPACT_ATOMS: atom_id res chain seq x y z
N MET A 1 -11.47 0.44 -13.33
CA MET A 1 -11.07 -0.85 -12.74
C MET A 1 -12.26 -1.79 -12.69
N ASP A 2 -12.08 -3.09 -12.98
CA ASP A 2 -13.14 -4.09 -12.98
C ASP A 2 -13.67 -4.39 -11.55
N GLN A 3 -14.98 -4.66 -11.42
CA GLN A 3 -15.63 -4.97 -10.14
C GLN A 3 -15.13 -6.30 -9.55
N GLU A 4 -14.82 -7.28 -10.38
CA GLU A 4 -14.28 -8.56 -9.95
C GLU A 4 -12.84 -8.40 -9.43
N LEU A 5 -12.03 -7.58 -10.13
CA LEU A 5 -10.69 -7.21 -9.70
C LEU A 5 -10.71 -6.47 -8.35
N MET A 6 -11.66 -5.55 -8.13
CA MET A 6 -11.84 -4.91 -6.83
C MET A 6 -12.11 -5.90 -5.70
N LYS A 7 -12.94 -6.93 -5.94
CA LYS A 7 -13.22 -7.97 -4.94
C LYS A 7 -11.97 -8.79 -4.62
N MET A 8 -11.21 -9.19 -5.64
CA MET A 8 -9.95 -9.93 -5.46
C MET A 8 -8.93 -9.09 -4.66
N LEU A 9 -8.76 -7.81 -5.00
CA LEU A 9 -7.84 -6.91 -4.29
C LEU A 9 -8.26 -6.67 -2.84
N LYS A 10 -9.56 -6.52 -2.55
CA LYS A 10 -10.09 -6.45 -1.19
C LYS A 10 -9.79 -7.73 -0.40
N TYR A 11 -9.99 -8.90 -1.02
CA TYR A 11 -9.71 -10.19 -0.41
C TYR A 11 -8.22 -10.34 -0.05
N LEU A 12 -7.33 -9.97 -0.97
CA LEU A 12 -5.88 -9.99 -0.77
C LEU A 12 -5.35 -8.88 0.15
N ARG A 13 -6.23 -7.97 0.59
CA ARG A 13 -5.90 -6.79 1.40
C ARG A 13 -4.83 -5.92 0.74
N LEU A 14 -4.97 -5.69 -0.57
CA LEU A 14 -4.14 -4.78 -1.36
C LEU A 14 -4.85 -3.42 -1.46
N SER A 15 -5.01 -2.78 -0.30
CA SER A 15 -5.81 -1.55 -0.18
C SER A 15 -5.11 -0.33 -0.78
N GLY A 16 -3.78 -0.27 -0.74
CA GLY A 16 -3.01 0.83 -1.34
C GLY A 16 -3.10 0.83 -2.87
N LEU A 17 -3.08 -0.36 -3.48
CA LEU A 17 -3.30 -0.57 -4.90
C LEU A 17 -4.74 -0.24 -5.27
N LEU A 18 -5.72 -0.60 -4.44
CA LEU A 18 -7.12 -0.27 -4.69
C LEU A 18 -7.37 1.25 -4.67
N SER A 19 -6.70 1.98 -3.77
CA SER A 19 -6.81 3.44 -3.67
C SER A 19 -6.03 4.20 -4.74
N ASN A 20 -4.88 3.69 -5.18
CA ASN A 20 -3.97 4.40 -6.09
C ASN A 20 -3.82 3.74 -7.45
N PHE A 21 -4.78 2.90 -7.86
CA PHE A 21 -4.68 2.09 -9.08
C PHE A 21 -4.41 2.94 -10.33
N ASP A 22 -5.13 4.05 -10.49
CA ASP A 22 -4.96 4.96 -11.63
C ASP A 22 -3.59 5.63 -11.62
N LEU A 23 -3.06 5.99 -10.44
CA LEU A 23 -1.73 6.56 -10.28
C LEU A 23 -0.63 5.56 -10.70
N PHE A 24 -0.80 4.28 -10.39
CA PHE A 24 0.14 3.24 -10.84
C PHE A 24 0.11 3.06 -12.35
N LEU A 25 -1.06 3.17 -12.99
CA LEU A 25 -1.19 3.13 -14.45
C LEU A 25 -0.55 4.36 -15.12
N GLU A 26 -0.73 5.55 -14.57
CA GLU A 26 -0.09 6.76 -15.08
C GLU A 26 1.43 6.69 -14.95
N LYS A 27 1.95 6.21 -13.82
CA LYS A 27 3.39 5.98 -13.66
C LYS A 27 3.92 4.93 -14.64
N ALA A 28 3.20 3.82 -14.82
CA ALA A 28 3.58 2.79 -15.78
C ALA A 28 3.70 3.34 -17.20
N LYS A 29 2.75 4.23 -17.58
CA LYS A 29 2.71 4.87 -18.89
C LYS A 29 3.80 5.94 -19.07
N ASN A 30 4.12 6.69 -18.02
CA ASN A 30 5.12 7.77 -18.08
C ASN A 30 6.56 7.28 -17.95
N GLU A 31 6.82 6.19 -17.22
CA GLU A 31 8.18 5.69 -16.97
C GLU A 31 8.59 4.51 -17.87
N ASP A 32 7.77 4.13 -18.87
CA ASP A 32 7.98 2.93 -19.71
C ASP A 32 8.35 1.69 -18.86
N LEU A 33 7.70 1.56 -17.70
CA LEU A 33 8.04 0.51 -16.74
C LEU A 33 7.67 -0.83 -17.35
N SER A 34 8.68 -1.69 -17.54
CA SER A 34 8.44 -3.10 -17.83
C SER A 34 7.44 -3.67 -16.84
N HIS A 35 6.48 -4.45 -17.33
CA HIS A 35 5.41 -5.09 -16.55
C HIS A 35 5.93 -5.75 -15.26
N VAL A 36 7.15 -6.30 -15.28
CA VAL A 36 7.82 -6.90 -14.13
C VAL A 36 8.19 -5.87 -13.06
N ARG A 37 8.73 -4.71 -13.46
CA ARG A 37 9.07 -3.62 -12.54
C ARG A 37 7.83 -2.99 -11.93
N LEU A 38 6.76 -2.83 -12.71
CA LEU A 38 5.49 -2.32 -12.21
C LEU A 38 4.92 -3.24 -11.12
N LEU A 39 4.86 -4.55 -11.39
CA LEU A 39 4.41 -5.54 -10.41
C LEU A 39 5.26 -5.53 -9.13
N ARG A 40 6.58 -5.45 -9.28
CA ARG A 40 7.50 -5.36 -8.13
C ARG A 40 7.24 -4.10 -7.31
N HIS A 41 7.07 -2.96 -7.96
CA HIS A 41 6.80 -1.69 -7.29
C HIS A 41 5.48 -1.72 -6.51
N ILE A 42 4.41 -2.26 -7.13
CA ILE A 42 3.11 -2.42 -6.47
C ILE A 42 3.24 -3.28 -5.21
N ILE A 43 3.94 -4.41 -5.29
CA ILE A 43 4.14 -5.31 -4.14
C ILE A 43 4.99 -4.64 -3.05
N GLU A 44 6.04 -3.91 -3.42
CA GLU A 44 6.90 -3.19 -2.47
C GLU A 44 6.15 -2.09 -1.71
N GLU A 45 5.33 -1.30 -2.39
CA GLU A 45 4.53 -0.23 -1.76
C GLU A 45 3.48 -0.82 -0.80
N GLU A 46 2.79 -1.89 -1.20
CA GLU A 46 1.86 -2.62 -0.34
C GLU A 46 2.55 -3.22 0.90
N TYR A 47 3.74 -3.78 0.71
CA TYR A 47 4.54 -4.33 1.80
C TYR A 47 4.92 -3.25 2.82
N LYS A 48 5.41 -2.10 2.36
CA LYS A 48 5.74 -0.95 3.23
C LYS A 48 4.51 -0.46 3.97
N LEU A 49 3.37 -0.32 3.30
CA LEU A 49 2.12 0.14 3.90
C LEU A 49 1.61 -0.82 4.98
N LYS A 50 1.73 -2.14 4.76
CA LYS A 50 1.42 -3.15 5.79
C LYS A 50 2.37 -3.08 6.98
N MET A 51 3.67 -2.90 6.75
CA MET A 51 4.64 -2.72 7.83
C MET A 51 4.36 -1.47 8.66
N GLU A 52 4.06 -0.35 8.00
CA GLU A 52 3.73 0.91 8.68
C GLU A 52 2.45 0.78 9.49
N ASN A 53 1.39 0.20 8.92
CA ASN A 53 0.14 -0.02 9.64
C ASN A 53 0.32 -0.96 10.83
N ALA A 54 1.12 -2.02 10.70
CA ALA A 54 1.46 -2.89 11.82
C ALA A 54 2.25 -2.13 12.91
N ARG A 55 3.18 -1.26 12.52
CA ARG A 55 3.92 -0.40 13.44
C ARG A 55 3.00 0.58 14.17
N LYS A 56 2.13 1.30 13.45
CA LYS A 56 1.10 2.20 14.02
C LYS A 56 0.20 1.45 14.99
N MET A 57 -0.28 0.26 14.61
CA MET A 57 -1.13 -0.57 15.47
C MET A 57 -0.41 -1.00 16.76
N LYS A 58 0.87 -1.39 16.67
CA LYS A 58 1.69 -1.73 17.85
C LYS A 58 1.87 -0.51 18.76
N LEU A 59 2.14 0.66 18.19
CA LEU A 59 2.27 1.92 18.95
C LEU A 59 0.96 2.30 19.64
N CYS A 60 -0.18 2.26 18.93
CA CYS A 60 -1.49 2.52 19.52
C CYS A 60 -1.82 1.53 20.65
N ARG A 61 -1.49 0.24 20.48
CA ARG A 61 -1.71 -0.79 21.50
C ARG A 61 -0.80 -0.64 22.72
N ALA A 62 0.40 -0.10 22.53
CA ALA A 62 1.36 0.09 23.61
C ALA A 62 0.95 1.19 24.61
N LYS A 63 -0.15 1.94 24.35
CA LYS A 63 -0.66 3.03 25.20
C LYS A 63 0.46 3.96 25.68
N ILE A 64 1.43 4.23 24.80
CA ILE A 64 2.57 5.10 25.11
C ILE A 64 2.00 6.50 25.35
N PRO A 65 2.23 7.11 26.53
CA PRO A 65 1.76 8.46 26.80
C PRO A 65 2.34 9.42 25.77
N GLU A 66 1.51 10.33 25.23
CA GLU A 66 1.86 11.27 24.14
C GLU A 66 3.17 12.03 24.38
N LYS A 67 3.58 12.21 25.65
CA LYS A 67 4.84 12.83 26.07
C LYS A 67 6.11 12.14 25.55
N TRP A 68 6.04 10.90 25.07
CA TRP A 68 7.18 10.13 24.55
C TRP A 68 7.11 9.87 23.05
N LEU A 69 6.13 10.46 22.35
CA LEU A 69 6.14 10.50 20.89
C LEU A 69 7.27 11.46 20.49
N MET A 70 8.41 10.93 20.04
CA MET A 70 9.40 11.77 19.37
C MET A 70 8.83 12.21 18.02
N GLU A 71 8.79 13.53 17.80
CA GLU A 71 8.54 14.16 16.49
C GLU A 71 9.64 13.83 15.47
#